data_AF-D7A1H9-F1
#
_entry.id   AF-D7A1H9-F1
#
_cell.length_a   1.000
_cell.length_b   1.000
_cell.length_c   1.000
_cell.angle_alpha   90.00
_cell.angle_beta   90.00
_cell.angle_gamma   90.00
#
_symmetry.space_group_name_H-M   'P 1'
#
loop_
_entity.id
_entity.type
_entity.pdbx_description
1 polymer ?
#
loop_
_entity_poly.entity_id
_entity_poly.type
_entity_poly.pdbx_seq_one_letter_code
_entity_poly.pdbx_strand_id
1 'polypeptide(L)'
;MRRSQFTESEILHLIQEANAGVPVDEICRTAQVSLRTFYRWRRRFGGLSAPAVMQMKELEAENRRLRALVSNLSQRLHEPQDAPLPGELPHRADRLAVRASGMQPQRASMLAAERCGGALVGRFASVRITR
;
A
#
# COMPACT_ATOMS: atom_id res chain seq x y z
N MET A 1 19.46 -8.90 10.43
CA MET A 1 20.03 -7.81 11.27
C MET A 1 19.57 -8.01 12.70
N ARG A 2 20.44 -7.83 13.71
CA ARG A 2 20.00 -7.83 15.11
C ARG A 2 19.07 -6.65 15.36
N ARG A 3 18.00 -6.87 16.13
CA ARG A 3 17.09 -5.79 16.57
C ARG A 3 17.87 -4.83 17.48
N SER A 4 17.58 -3.54 17.36
CA SER A 4 18.10 -2.51 18.27
C SER A 4 17.70 -2.87 19.71
N GLN A 5 18.64 -2.80 20.65
CA GLN A 5 18.33 -2.93 22.08
C GLN A 5 17.60 -1.69 22.61
N PHE A 6 17.76 -0.55 21.94
CA PHE A 6 17.15 0.72 22.33
C PHE A 6 15.80 0.91 21.68
N THR A 7 14.83 1.38 22.46
CA THR A 7 13.53 1.83 21.96
C THR A 7 13.65 3.22 21.30
N GLU A 8 12.72 3.55 20.40
CA GLU A 8 12.75 4.86 19.74
C GLU A 8 12.57 6.03 20.72
N SER A 9 11.79 5.82 21.79
CA SER A 9 11.62 6.80 22.88
C SER A 9 12.92 7.05 23.64
N GLU A 10 13.68 6.00 23.97
CA GLU A 10 15.00 6.14 24.61
C GLU A 10 15.97 6.90 23.70
N ILE A 11 16.00 6.57 22.41
CA ILE A 11 16.86 7.25 21.44
C ILE A 11 16.52 8.74 21.36
N LEU A 12 15.24 9.11 21.38
CA LEU A 12 14.81 10.51 21.37
C LEU A 12 15.19 11.23 22.65
N HIS A 13 15.08 10.59 23.81
CA HIS A 13 15.55 11.14 25.08
C HIS A 13 17.04 11.49 25.04
N LEU A 14 17.89 10.56 24.58
CA LEU A 14 19.33 10.79 24.45
C LEU A 14 19.66 11.94 23.47
N ILE A 15 18.89 12.07 22.40
CA ILE A 15 19.04 13.18 21.44
C ILE A 15 18.59 14.51 22.08
N GLN A 16 17.53 14.50 22.89
CA GLN A 16 17.07 15.69 23.61
C GLN A 16 18.07 16.15 24.67
N GLU A 17 18.71 15.24 25.41
CA GLU A 17 19.79 15.57 26.34
C GLU A 17 20.96 16.27 25.63
N ALA A 18 21.34 15.77 24.45
CA ALA A 18 22.37 16.41 23.64
C ALA A 18 21.93 17.81 23.14
N ASN A 19 20.66 17.98 22.78
CA ASN A 19 20.11 19.28 22.39
C ASN A 19 19.99 20.25 23.58
N ALA A 20 19.83 19.73 24.80
CA ALA A 20 19.84 20.50 26.04
C ALA A 20 21.26 20.93 26.48
N GLY A 21 22.30 20.50 25.75
CA GLY A 21 23.68 20.93 25.96
C GLY A 21 24.57 19.91 26.66
N VAL A 22 24.09 18.71 26.97
CA VAL A 22 24.92 17.63 27.54
C VAL A 22 25.92 17.15 26.48
N PRO A 23 27.22 17.01 26.81
CA PRO A 23 28.21 16.57 25.83
C PRO A 23 27.94 15.14 25.35
N VAL A 24 27.97 14.96 24.04
CA VAL A 24 27.65 13.67 23.38
C VAL A 24 28.53 12.53 23.87
N ASP A 25 29.78 12.82 24.25
CA ASP A 25 30.73 11.82 24.75
C ASP A 25 30.32 11.23 26.11
N GLU A 26 29.65 12.02 26.95
CA GLU A 26 29.13 11.57 28.25
C GLU A 26 27.85 10.76 28.07
N ILE A 27 26.97 11.19 27.16
CA ILE A 27 25.75 10.46 26.79
C ILE A 27 26.12 9.07 26.24
N CYS A 28 27.10 9.02 25.33
CA CYS A 28 27.58 7.77 24.74
C CYS A 28 28.22 6.84 25.79
N ARG A 29 28.95 7.38 26.77
CA ARG A 29 29.51 6.61 27.89
C ARG A 29 28.42 6.05 28.80
N THR A 30 27.45 6.87 29.18
CA THR A 30 26.36 6.49 30.09
C THR A 30 25.43 5.47 29.46
N ALA A 31 25.04 5.68 28.21
CA ALA A 31 24.17 4.78 27.46
C ALA A 31 24.91 3.55 26.89
N GLN A 32 26.25 3.45 27.05
CA GLN A 32 27.09 2.41 26.44
C GLN A 32 26.90 2.28 24.91
N VAL A 33 26.81 3.42 24.23
CA VAL A 33 26.59 3.50 22.77
C VAL A 33 27.81 4.10 22.10
N SER A 34 28.18 3.60 20.93
CA SER A 34 29.22 4.24 20.13
C SER A 34 28.75 5.58 19.55
N LEU A 35 29.65 6.57 19.50
CA LEU A 35 29.45 7.87 18.84
C LEU A 35 28.85 7.73 17.43
N ARG A 36 29.34 6.76 16.65
CA ARG A 36 28.81 6.47 15.29
C ARG A 36 27.32 6.15 15.31
N THR A 37 26.87 5.39 16.30
CA THR A 37 25.46 4.99 16.43
C THR A 37 24.61 6.18 16.87
N PHE A 38 25.10 7.00 17.81
CA PHE A 38 24.45 8.23 18.23
C PHE A 38 24.20 9.19 17.04
N TYR A 39 25.22 9.47 16.22
CA TYR A 39 25.04 10.34 15.05
C TYR A 39 24.17 9.72 13.95
N ARG A 40 24.10 8.38 13.87
CA ARG A 40 23.12 7.71 13.00
C ARG A 40 21.70 7.96 13.50
N TRP A 41 21.48 7.89 14.81
CA TRP A 41 20.19 8.22 15.41
C TRP A 41 19.84 9.70 15.23
N ARG A 42 20.79 10.62 15.46
CA ARG A 42 20.58 12.06 15.25
C ARG A 42 20.20 12.40 13.81
N ARG A 43 20.74 11.69 12.81
CA ARG A 43 20.30 11.86 11.41
C ARG A 43 18.87 11.36 11.15
N ARG A 44 18.45 10.29 11.83
CA ARG A 44 17.12 9.69 11.64
C ARG A 44 16.02 10.37 12.46
N PHE A 45 16.37 10.86 13.65
CA PHE A 45 15.42 11.33 14.66
C PHE A 45 15.67 12.77 15.12
N GLY A 46 16.76 13.43 14.71
CA GLY A 46 17.16 14.75 15.22
C GLY A 46 16.22 15.91 14.90
N GLY A 47 15.27 15.73 13.98
CA GLY A 47 14.17 16.67 13.71
C GLY A 47 12.82 16.24 14.28
N LEU A 48 12.76 15.11 14.98
CA LEU A 48 11.53 14.56 15.55
C LEU A 48 11.52 14.79 17.06
N SER A 49 10.44 15.36 17.59
CA SER A 49 10.21 15.40 19.03
C SER A 49 9.57 14.09 19.51
N ALA A 50 9.75 13.75 20.79
CA ALA A 50 9.10 12.59 21.42
C ALA A 50 7.58 12.49 21.13
N PRO A 51 6.77 13.55 21.25
CA PRO A 51 5.34 13.48 20.92
C PRO A 51 5.08 13.26 19.43
N ALA A 52 5.91 13.76 18.52
CA ALA A 52 5.77 13.52 17.09
C ALA A 52 5.95 12.04 16.74
N VAL A 53 6.85 11.33 17.41
CA VAL A 53 7.05 9.88 17.19
C VAL A 53 5.90 9.05 17.76
N MET A 54 5.32 9.46 18.89
CA MET A 54 4.11 8.82 19.42
C MET A 54 2.93 8.98 18.46
N GLN A 55 2.65 10.21 18.01
CA GLN A 55 1.60 10.48 17.04
C GLN A 55 1.82 9.70 15.73
N MET A 56 3.07 9.60 15.26
CA MET A 56 3.39 8.82 14.06
C MET A 56 3.02 7.34 14.24
N LYS A 57 3.32 6.73 15.39
CA LYS A 57 2.95 5.33 15.67
C LYS A 57 1.45 5.11 15.74
N GLU A 58 0.72 6.05 16.33
CA GLU A 58 -0.73 6.02 16.42
C GLU A 58 -1.36 6.13 15.03
N LEU A 59 -0.90 7.09 14.23
CA LEU A 59 -1.30 7.24 12.82
C LEU A 59 -0.97 6.00 11.99
N GLU A 60 0.18 5.36 12.20
CA GLU A 60 0.53 4.10 11.53
C GLU A 60 -0.38 2.93 11.94
N ALA A 61 -0.81 2.88 13.20
CA ALA A 61 -1.74 1.86 13.69
C ALA A 61 -3.14 2.07 13.11
N GLU A 62 -3.62 3.32 13.09
CA GLU A 62 -4.88 3.69 12.45
C GLU A 62 -4.85 3.42 10.96
N ASN A 63 -3.79 3.80 10.25
CA ASN A 63 -3.67 3.54 8.81
C ASN A 63 -3.71 2.04 8.51
N ARG A 64 -3.05 1.21 9.33
CA ARG A 64 -3.13 -0.26 9.23
C ARG A 64 -4.56 -0.76 9.42
N ARG A 65 -5.27 -0.27 10.44
CA ARG A 65 -6.67 -0.62 10.70
C ARG A 65 -7.58 -0.22 9.54
N LEU A 66 -7.42 1.01 9.04
CA LEU A 66 -8.18 1.53 7.90
C LEU A 66 -7.92 0.72 6.64
N ARG A 67 -6.66 0.39 6.32
CA ARG A 67 -6.34 -0.48 5.18
C ARG A 67 -6.96 -1.86 5.29
N ALA A 68 -6.99 -2.46 6.49
CA ALA A 68 -7.63 -3.74 6.72
C ALA A 68 -9.15 -3.67 6.47
N LEU A 69 -9.81 -2.62 6.96
CA LEU A 69 -11.24 -2.39 6.72
C LEU A 69 -11.53 -2.16 5.24
N VAL A 70 -10.75 -1.33 4.56
CA VAL A 70 -10.88 -1.09 3.11
C VAL A 70 -10.68 -2.38 2.33
N SER A 71 -9.71 -3.21 2.69
CA SER A 71 -9.51 -4.52 2.07
C SER A 71 -10.73 -5.41 2.26
N ASN A 72 -11.26 -5.50 3.49
CA ASN A 72 -12.43 -6.33 3.78
C ASN A 72 -13.67 -5.87 3.02
N LEU A 73 -13.91 -4.55 2.99
CA LEU A 73 -15.01 -3.95 2.23
C LEU A 73 -14.84 -4.19 0.73
N SER A 74 -13.63 -4.00 0.19
CA SER A 74 -13.35 -4.25 -1.23
C SER A 74 -13.59 -5.71 -1.61
N GLN A 75 -13.25 -6.66 -0.73
CA GLN A 75 -13.54 -8.08 -0.94
C GLN A 75 -15.04 -8.33 -0.97
N ARG A 76 -15.82 -7.78 -0.04
CA ARG A 76 -17.29 -7.92 -0.02
C ARG A 76 -17.97 -7.30 -1.23
N LEU A 77 -17.44 -6.20 -1.76
CA LEU A 77 -17.95 -5.57 -2.98
C LEU A 77 -17.57 -6.35 -4.24
N HIS A 78 -16.50 -7.14 -4.20
CA HIS A 78 -16.04 -7.96 -5.32
C HIS A 78 -16.52 -9.41 -5.23
N GLU A 79 -17.02 -9.86 -4.07
CA GLU A 79 -17.79 -11.10 -3.98
C GLU A 79 -19.03 -10.95 -4.87
N PRO A 80 -19.15 -11.75 -5.93
CA PRO A 80 -20.34 -11.70 -6.78
C PRO A 80 -21.53 -12.11 -5.91
N GLN A 81 -22.48 -11.19 -5.73
CA GLN A 81 -23.77 -11.47 -5.08
C GLN A 81 -24.57 -12.58 -5.81
N ASP A 82 -24.16 -12.92 -7.04
CA ASP A 82 -24.80 -13.88 -7.93
C ASP A 82 -24.02 -15.20 -8.07
N ALA A 83 -23.33 -15.65 -7.02
CA ALA A 83 -22.80 -17.02 -7.01
C ALA A 83 -24.00 -18.00 -7.02
N PRO A 84 -24.19 -18.82 -8.07
CA PRO A 84 -25.35 -19.71 -8.15
C PRO A 84 -25.28 -20.71 -7.01
N LEU A 85 -26.43 -20.93 -6.35
CA LEU A 85 -26.57 -21.90 -5.27
C LEU A 85 -26.05 -23.27 -5.73
N PRO A 86 -25.39 -24.06 -4.85
CA PRO A 86 -24.82 -25.34 -5.23
C PRO A 86 -25.94 -26.30 -5.66
N GLY A 87 -26.11 -26.45 -6.97
CA GLY A 87 -27.16 -27.27 -7.59
C GLY A 87 -27.72 -26.70 -8.89
N GLU A 88 -27.59 -25.39 -9.14
CA GLU A 88 -28.07 -24.78 -10.38
C GLU A 88 -26.95 -24.79 -11.44
N LEU A 89 -26.94 -25.83 -12.28
CA LEU A 89 -26.14 -25.80 -13.50
C LEU A 89 -26.75 -24.79 -14.48
N PRO A 90 -25.97 -23.84 -15.03
CA PRO A 90 -26.51 -22.87 -15.96
C PRO A 90 -27.09 -23.58 -17.19
N HIS A 91 -28.32 -23.21 -17.55
CA HIS A 91 -28.94 -23.63 -18.80
C HIS A 91 -28.01 -23.28 -19.96
N ARG A 92 -27.98 -24.11 -21.01
CA ARG A 92 -26.98 -24.04 -22.10
C ARG A 92 -26.80 -22.63 -22.71
N ALA A 93 -27.83 -21.78 -22.65
CA ALA A 93 -27.80 -20.40 -23.11
C ALA A 93 -26.87 -19.50 -22.26
N ASP A 94 -26.85 -19.66 -20.94
CA ASP A 94 -26.12 -18.78 -20.03
C ASP A 94 -24.60 -19.03 -20.07
N ARG A 95 -24.19 -20.26 -20.38
CA ARG A 95 -22.76 -20.59 -20.58
C ARG A 95 -22.13 -19.84 -21.76
N LEU A 96 -22.94 -19.51 -22.77
CA LEU A 96 -22.48 -18.73 -23.93
C LEU A 96 -22.36 -17.24 -23.58
N ALA A 97 -23.26 -16.73 -22.73
CA ALA A 97 -23.26 -15.35 -22.28
C ALA A 97 -22.09 -15.04 -21.34
N VAL A 98 -21.81 -15.90 -20.34
CA VAL A 98 -20.66 -15.73 -19.43
C VAL A 98 -19.32 -15.79 -20.17
N ARG A 99 -19.23 -16.58 -21.25
CA ARG A 99 -18.05 -16.60 -22.13
C ARG A 99 -17.85 -15.29 -22.91
N ALA A 100 -18.91 -14.53 -23.17
CA ALA A 100 -18.85 -13.26 -23.89
C ALA A 100 -18.44 -12.09 -22.97
N SER A 101 -18.79 -12.13 -21.69
CA SER A 101 -18.56 -11.05 -20.72
C SER A 101 -17.13 -10.95 -20.18
N GLY A 102 -16.28 -11.96 -20.39
CA GLY A 102 -14.91 -12.04 -19.84
C GLY A 102 -13.81 -11.34 -20.64
N MET A 103 -14.13 -10.55 -21.68
CA MET A 103 -13.11 -9.92 -22.55
C MET A 103 -13.24 -8.40 -22.56
N GLN A 104 -12.53 -7.73 -21.65
CA GLN A 104 -12.36 -6.27 -21.74
C GLN A 104 -11.25 -5.92 -22.75
N PRO A 105 -11.52 -5.08 -23.76
CA PRO A 105 -10.50 -4.61 -24.69
C PRO A 105 -9.48 -3.71 -23.98
N GLN A 106 -8.22 -3.76 -24.40
CA GLN A 106 -7.18 -2.88 -23.86
C GLN A 106 -7.46 -1.41 -24.25
N ARG A 107 -7.08 -0.47 -23.38
CA ARG A 107 -7.35 0.97 -23.58
C ARG A 107 -6.79 1.52 -24.91
N ALA A 108 -5.65 0.99 -25.36
CA ALA A 108 -5.05 1.37 -26.63
C ALA A 108 -5.91 0.97 -27.85
N SER A 109 -6.56 -0.20 -27.83
CA SER A 109 -7.43 -0.63 -28.92
C SER A 109 -8.75 0.14 -28.97
N MET A 110 -9.27 0.55 -27.81
CA MET A 110 -10.46 1.41 -27.74
C MET A 110 -10.20 2.79 -28.37
N LEU A 111 -9.08 3.41 -28.00
CA LEU A 111 -8.66 4.71 -28.55
C LEU A 111 -8.44 4.69 -30.07
N ALA A 112 -7.89 3.58 -30.60
CA ALA A 112 -7.68 3.43 -32.04
C ALA A 112 -9.00 3.28 -32.81
N ALA A 113 -9.98 2.58 -32.24
CA ALA A 113 -11.31 2.39 -32.84
C ALA A 113 -12.09 3.72 -32.93
N GLU A 114 -12.11 4.50 -31.85
CA GLU A 114 -12.79 5.81 -31.81
C GLU A 114 -12.23 6.81 -32.83
N ARG A 115 -10.90 6.90 -32.96
CA ARG A 115 -10.27 7.85 -33.88
C ARG A 115 -10.48 7.51 -35.36
N CYS A 116 -10.65 6.22 -35.67
CA CYS A 116 -10.79 5.74 -37.04
C CYS A 116 -12.24 5.40 -37.41
N GLY A 117 -13.22 5.67 -36.52
CA GLY A 117 -14.63 5.35 -36.75
C GLY A 117 -14.92 3.85 -36.88
N GLY A 118 -14.04 2.99 -36.38
CA GLY A 118 -14.15 1.53 -36.51
C GLY A 118 -14.70 0.85 -35.26
N ALA A 119 -15.20 -0.39 -35.40
CA ALA A 119 -15.65 -1.21 -34.27
C ALA A 119 -14.67 -2.33 -33.93
N LEU A 120 -14.49 -2.63 -32.64
CA LEU A 120 -13.68 -3.76 -32.17
C LEU A 120 -14.50 -5.05 -32.24
N VAL A 121 -14.04 -6.04 -33.01
CA VAL A 121 -14.72 -7.34 -33.12
C VAL A 121 -13.76 -8.50 -32.82
N GLY A 122 -14.06 -9.24 -31.75
CA GLY A 122 -13.45 -10.54 -31.46
C GLY A 122 -12.24 -10.54 -30.52
N ARG A 123 -11.67 -11.74 -30.34
CA ARG A 123 -10.58 -12.07 -29.40
C ARG A 123 -9.24 -11.38 -29.69
N PHE A 124 -9.04 -10.93 -30.93
CA PHE A 124 -7.88 -10.16 -31.36
C PHE A 124 -8.39 -8.84 -31.94
N ALA A 125 -7.87 -7.73 -31.44
CA ALA A 125 -8.28 -6.39 -31.87
C ALA A 125 -7.92 -6.18 -33.35
N SER A 126 -8.89 -6.43 -34.23
CA SER A 126 -8.86 -5.98 -35.60
C SER A 126 -9.89 -4.87 -35.74
N VAL A 127 -9.42 -3.67 -36.12
CA VAL A 127 -10.30 -2.53 -36.37
C VAL A 127 -10.91 -2.74 -37.75
N ARG A 128 -12.24 -2.92 -37.83
CA ARG A 128 -12.95 -2.90 -39.11
C ARG A 128 -13.43 -1.49 -39.40
N ILE A 129 -12.95 -0.92 -40.49
CA ILE A 129 -13.42 0.36 -41.02
C ILE A 129 -14.57 0.05 -41.98
N THR A 130 -15.77 0.51 -41.67
CA THR A 130 -16.88 0.54 -42.63
C THR A 130 -16.69 1.77 -43.51
N ARG A 131 -16.57 1.55 -44.83
CA ARG A 131 -16.45 2.62 -45.84
C ARG A 131 -17.76 3.39 -45.98
#